data_AF-A0A820HK35-F1
#
_entry.id   AF-A0A820HK35-F1
#
_cell.length_a   1.000
_cell.length_b   1.000
_cell.length_c   1.000
_cell.angle_alpha   90.00
_cell.angle_beta   90.00
_cell.angle_gamma   90.00
#
_symmetry.space_group_name_H-M   'P 1'
#
loop_
_entity.id
_entity.type
_entity.pdbx_description
1 polymer ?
#
loop_
_entity_poly.entity_id
_entity_poly.type
_entity_poly.pdbx_seq_one_letter_code
_entity_poly.pdbx_strand_id
1 'polypeptide(L)'
;MYGDKRKHPLLTLVIVKKRHNTRFFTYNPNAIQKNPRSKKQIEETDNMSIGCVIDTTIVHPYQYNFYINSHNAYQGVNHPSLYHVLLNEIEFTADQLQLLTYLLCFTDPRSSASEAIPSVVHQADKAAFNARDLYFNDEDSSTMNAHERYRTLYNPTANDFDYEILQVHENLKNKFVFG
;
A
#
# COMPACT_ATOMS: atom_id res chain seq x y z
N MET A 1 -13.50 26.74 15.96
CA MET A 1 -14.37 25.67 15.42
C MET A 1 -14.03 24.36 16.11
N TYR A 2 -14.51 24.12 17.34
CA TYR A 2 -14.27 22.84 18.02
C TYR A 2 -15.61 22.35 18.57
N GLY A 3 -16.17 21.36 17.88
CA GLY A 3 -17.38 20.65 18.29
C GLY A 3 -17.05 19.56 19.32
N ASP A 4 -18.07 19.13 20.06
CA ASP A 4 -18.01 18.00 20.98
C ASP A 4 -17.34 16.79 20.30
N LYS A 5 -16.26 16.26 20.88
CA LYS A 5 -15.51 15.09 20.34
C LYS A 5 -16.43 13.90 20.04
N ARG A 6 -17.56 13.79 20.73
CA ARG A 6 -18.59 12.75 20.50
C ARG A 6 -19.29 12.84 19.13
N LYS A 7 -19.14 13.95 18.39
CA LYS A 7 -19.77 14.17 17.09
C LYS A 7 -18.86 13.80 15.90
N HIS A 8 -17.63 13.40 16.15
CA HIS A 8 -16.66 13.04 15.11
C HIS A 8 -16.36 11.54 15.16
N PRO A 9 -16.20 10.87 14.00
CA PRO A 9 -15.77 9.48 13.98
C PRO A 9 -14.33 9.38 14.48
N LEU A 10 -14.02 8.27 15.15
CA LEU A 10 -12.65 7.93 15.57
C LEU A 10 -11.81 7.57 14.34
N LEU A 11 -10.55 7.99 14.33
CA LEU A 11 -9.61 7.77 13.23
C LEU A 11 -8.38 6.97 13.67
N THR A 12 -7.94 6.08 12.78
CA THR A 12 -6.63 5.42 12.86
C THR A 12 -5.89 5.70 11.55
N LEU A 13 -4.71 6.31 11.63
CA LEU A 13 -3.90 6.68 10.48
C LEU A 13 -2.64 5.81 10.42
N VAL A 14 -2.49 5.07 9.32
CA VAL A 14 -1.34 4.18 9.08
C VAL A 14 -0.69 4.55 7.75
N ILE A 15 0.60 4.84 7.78
CA ILE A 15 1.42 5.01 6.58
C ILE A 15 1.94 3.64 6.14
N VAL A 16 1.77 3.32 4.86
CA VAL A 16 2.30 2.10 4.24
C VAL A 16 3.48 2.45 3.34
N LYS A 17 4.65 1.85 3.61
CA LYS A 17 5.85 2.00 2.80
C LYS A 17 6.24 0.67 2.19
N LYS A 18 5.80 0.44 0.96
CA LYS A 18 6.14 -0.74 0.13
C LYS A 18 7.59 -0.72 -0.38
N ARG A 19 8.21 0.44 -0.54
CA ARG A 19 9.55 0.59 -1.15
C ARG A 19 10.55 1.11 -0.11
N HIS A 20 11.44 0.22 0.34
CA HIS A 20 12.54 0.49 1.26
C HIS A 20 13.71 -0.50 1.07
N ASN A 21 14.79 -0.33 1.84
CA ASN A 21 16.01 -1.14 1.68
C ASN A 21 16.10 -2.31 2.67
N THR A 22 15.16 -2.45 3.60
CA THR A 22 15.10 -3.60 4.52
C THR A 22 14.68 -4.87 3.79
N ARG A 23 15.35 -5.99 4.06
CA ARG A 23 15.05 -7.35 3.57
C ARG A 23 15.17 -8.33 4.72
N PHE A 24 14.42 -9.42 4.64
CA PHE A 24 14.39 -10.45 5.67
C PHE A 24 14.50 -11.84 5.05
N PHE A 25 15.22 -12.70 5.76
CA PHE A 25 15.53 -14.05 5.34
C PHE A 25 15.25 -15.01 6.48
N THR A 26 14.84 -16.23 6.15
CA THR A 26 14.59 -17.25 7.16
C THR A 26 15.91 -17.85 7.62
N TYR A 27 16.25 -17.67 8.90
CA TYR A 27 17.48 -18.25 9.48
C TYR A 27 17.38 -19.76 9.73
N ASN A 28 16.22 -20.23 10.20
CA ASN A 28 15.98 -21.65 10.45
C ASN A 28 14.63 -22.07 9.84
N PRO A 29 14.64 -22.75 8.68
CA PRO A 29 13.41 -23.21 8.02
C PRO A 29 12.55 -24.07 8.95
N ASN A 30 13.17 -24.93 9.76
CA ASN A 30 12.44 -25.87 10.62
C ASN A 30 11.76 -25.22 11.83
N ALA A 31 12.14 -24.00 12.22
CA ALA A 31 11.62 -23.34 13.43
C ALA A 31 10.23 -22.72 13.23
N ILE A 32 9.82 -22.43 12.00
CA ILE A 32 8.65 -21.59 11.71
C ILE A 32 7.41 -22.43 11.33
N GLN A 33 7.53 -23.76 11.19
CA GLN A 33 6.62 -24.49 10.32
C GLN A 33 5.64 -25.45 11.03
N LYS A 34 4.34 -25.21 10.80
CA LYS A 34 3.26 -26.22 10.91
C LYS A 34 2.63 -26.61 9.56
N ASN A 35 2.92 -25.88 8.48
CA ASN A 35 2.30 -26.07 7.15
C ASN A 35 3.33 -26.54 6.09
N PRO A 36 3.06 -27.64 5.35
CA PRO A 36 3.94 -28.15 4.29
C PRO A 36 4.19 -27.20 3.12
N ARG A 37 3.24 -26.30 2.79
CA ARG A 37 3.40 -25.36 1.65
C ARG A 37 4.39 -24.25 1.95
N SER A 38 4.34 -23.68 3.16
CA SER A 38 5.32 -22.70 3.60
C SER A 38 6.72 -23.32 3.72
N LYS A 39 6.81 -24.63 4.01
CA LYS A 39 8.07 -25.35 4.07
C LYS A 39 8.83 -25.30 2.76
N LYS A 40 8.17 -25.80 1.72
CA LYS A 40 8.74 -25.88 0.38
C LYS A 40 9.19 -24.52 -0.14
N GLN A 41 8.39 -23.49 0.06
CA GLN A 41 8.72 -22.13 -0.39
C GLN A 41 9.97 -21.57 0.31
N ILE A 42 10.08 -21.75 1.63
CA ILE A 42 11.25 -21.29 2.38
C ILE A 42 12.50 -22.05 1.92
N GLU A 43 12.41 -23.37 1.77
CA GLU A 43 13.53 -24.21 1.32
C GLU A 43 14.00 -23.87 -0.10
N GLU A 44 13.11 -23.40 -0.97
CA GLU A 44 13.44 -23.06 -2.36
C GLU A 44 13.97 -21.63 -2.53
N THR A 45 13.64 -20.70 -1.62
CA THR A 45 13.86 -19.25 -1.86
C THR A 45 14.54 -18.50 -0.72
N ASP A 46 14.74 -19.12 0.45
CA ASP A 46 15.19 -18.51 1.70
C ASP A 46 14.36 -17.30 2.18
N ASN A 47 13.23 -17.04 1.54
CA ASN A 47 12.33 -15.96 1.88
C ASN A 47 11.62 -16.22 3.21
N MET A 48 11.17 -15.15 3.87
CA MET A 48 10.26 -15.27 5.00
C MET A 48 8.89 -15.83 4.59
N SER A 49 8.24 -16.54 5.50
CA SER A 49 6.87 -17.01 5.32
C SER A 49 5.88 -15.85 5.15
N ILE A 50 4.82 -16.11 4.39
CA ILE A 50 3.67 -15.21 4.33
C ILE A 50 3.00 -15.11 5.71
N GLY A 51 2.59 -13.90 6.10
CA GLY A 51 2.03 -13.59 7.41
C GLY A 51 3.08 -13.36 8.50
N CYS A 52 4.37 -13.45 8.20
CA CYS A 52 5.42 -13.09 9.16
C CYS A 52 5.36 -11.58 9.46
N VAL A 53 5.25 -11.27 10.75
CA VAL A 53 5.25 -9.90 11.29
C VAL A 53 6.56 -9.67 12.04
N ILE A 54 7.15 -8.49 11.87
CA ILE A 54 8.31 -8.05 12.66
C ILE A 54 8.00 -6.69 13.25
N ASP A 55 7.79 -6.67 14.56
CA ASP A 55 7.45 -5.48 15.36
C ASP A 55 8.44 -5.25 16.52
N THR A 56 9.57 -5.96 16.52
CA THR A 56 10.60 -5.88 17.57
C THR A 56 12.00 -5.72 16.98
N THR A 57 12.92 -5.19 17.80
CA THR A 57 14.37 -5.04 17.52
C THR A 57 14.77 -4.04 16.43
N ILE A 58 14.17 -4.14 15.25
CA ILE A 58 14.55 -3.41 14.02
C ILE A 58 13.48 -2.41 13.58
N VAL A 59 12.59 -2.07 14.51
CA VAL A 59 11.51 -1.10 14.36
C VAL A 59 11.88 0.22 15.04
N HIS A 60 11.02 1.23 14.91
CA HIS A 60 11.27 2.52 15.51
C HIS A 60 11.20 2.39 17.05
N PRO A 61 12.17 2.96 17.81
CA PRO A 61 12.26 2.73 19.25
C PRO A 61 11.13 3.38 20.07
N TYR A 62 10.45 4.39 19.51
CA TYR A 62 9.45 5.19 20.25
C TYR A 62 8.07 5.25 19.58
N GLN A 63 7.96 4.87 18.31
CA GLN A 63 6.75 5.01 17.52
C GLN A 63 6.32 3.62 17.10
N TYR A 64 5.01 3.41 16.98
CA TYR A 64 4.53 2.10 16.61
C TYR A 64 4.62 1.91 15.09
N ASN A 65 5.57 1.07 14.69
CA ASN A 65 5.68 0.58 13.33
C ASN A 65 6.05 -0.91 13.32
N PHE A 66 5.72 -1.58 12.23
CA PHE A 66 5.95 -3.01 12.07
C PHE A 66 6.07 -3.36 10.59
N TYR A 67 6.78 -4.45 10.30
CA TYR A 67 6.85 -5.04 8.97
C TYR A 67 5.88 -6.21 8.85
N ILE A 68 5.22 -6.36 7.70
CA ILE A 68 4.46 -7.58 7.37
C ILE A 68 4.89 -8.10 6.02
N ASN A 69 5.23 -9.39 5.95
CA ASN A 69 5.34 -10.09 4.69
C ASN A 69 3.98 -10.67 4.28
N SER A 70 3.17 -9.91 3.55
CA SER A 70 1.81 -10.32 3.21
C SER A 70 1.69 -11.12 1.91
N HIS A 71 2.77 -11.32 1.15
CA HIS A 71 2.72 -11.99 -0.17
C HIS A 71 3.85 -13.00 -0.34
N ASN A 72 3.71 -13.81 -1.39
CA ASN A 72 4.77 -14.68 -1.88
C ASN A 72 5.46 -14.01 -3.06
N ALA A 73 6.76 -13.74 -2.96
CA ALA A 73 7.55 -13.36 -4.12
C ALA A 73 7.60 -14.55 -5.09
N TYR A 74 7.06 -14.34 -6.28
CA TYR A 74 7.22 -15.28 -7.39
C TYR A 74 8.67 -15.35 -7.86
N GLN A 75 9.38 -14.21 -7.80
CA GLN A 75 10.78 -14.10 -8.20
C GLN A 75 11.54 -13.19 -7.24
N GLY A 76 12.76 -13.61 -6.88
CA GLY A 76 13.66 -12.84 -6.04
C GLY A 76 13.28 -12.86 -4.56
N VAL A 77 13.72 -11.82 -3.85
CA VAL A 77 13.54 -11.70 -2.40
C VAL A 77 12.25 -10.95 -2.09
N ASN A 78 11.50 -11.44 -1.09
CA ASN A 78 10.33 -10.76 -0.55
C ASN A 78 10.70 -9.33 -0.13
N HIS A 79 9.76 -8.42 -0.35
CA HIS A 79 9.83 -7.05 0.11
C HIS A 79 8.68 -6.77 1.09
N PRO A 80 8.88 -7.06 2.40
CA PRO A 80 7.82 -6.91 3.40
C PRO A 80 7.54 -5.44 3.65
N SER A 81 6.28 -5.02 3.53
CA SER A 81 5.91 -3.61 3.68
C SER A 81 6.05 -3.14 5.12
N LEU A 82 6.54 -1.91 5.29
CA LEU A 82 6.59 -1.21 6.58
C LEU A 82 5.29 -0.43 6.80
N TYR A 83 4.67 -0.63 7.95
CA TYR A 83 3.49 0.08 8.40
C TYR A 83 3.86 0.95 9.59
N HIS A 84 3.50 2.23 9.55
CA HIS A 84 3.78 3.17 10.64
C HIS A 84 2.47 3.83 11.07
N VAL A 85 2.10 3.60 12.33
CA VAL A 85 0.88 4.13 12.94
C VAL A 85 1.15 5.52 13.48
N LEU A 86 0.50 6.52 12.90
CA LEU A 86 0.62 7.92 13.32
C LEU A 86 -0.50 8.34 14.29
N LEU A 87 -1.68 7.73 14.15
CA LEU A 87 -2.85 8.01 14.98
C LEU A 87 -3.62 6.72 15.21
N ASN A 88 -4.14 6.51 16.42
CA ASN A 88 -4.98 5.36 16.77
C ASN A 88 -6.02 5.75 17.82
N GLU A 89 -7.07 6.45 17.41
CA GLU A 89 -8.18 6.85 18.30
C GLU A 89 -9.16 5.71 18.57
N ILE A 90 -9.14 4.67 17.72
CA ILE A 90 -9.97 3.46 17.88
C ILE A 90 -9.37 2.53 18.96
N GLU A 91 -8.13 2.79 19.39
CA GLU A 91 -7.41 2.01 20.41
C GLU A 91 -7.18 0.54 20.01
N PHE A 92 -6.89 0.29 18.73
CA PHE A 92 -6.47 -1.05 18.29
C PHE A 92 -5.25 -1.53 19.06
N THR A 93 -5.27 -2.80 19.46
CA THR A 93 -4.05 -3.47 19.90
C THR A 93 -3.12 -3.72 18.72
N ALA A 94 -1.84 -3.96 19.00
CA ALA A 94 -0.85 -4.31 17.98
C ALA A 94 -1.32 -5.49 17.12
N ASP A 95 -1.72 -6.59 17.76
CA ASP A 95 -2.20 -7.80 17.09
C ASP A 95 -3.43 -7.53 16.21
N GLN A 96 -4.38 -6.72 16.69
CA GLN A 96 -5.58 -6.38 15.92
C GLN A 96 -5.23 -5.61 14.65
N LEU A 97 -4.34 -4.62 14.76
CA LEU A 97 -3.97 -3.79 13.62
C LEU A 97 -3.12 -4.57 12.61
N GLN A 98 -2.21 -5.41 13.10
CA GLN A 98 -1.39 -6.30 12.26
C GLN A 98 -2.28 -7.30 11.51
N LEU A 99 -3.23 -7.94 12.19
CA LEU A 99 -4.17 -8.87 11.59
C LEU A 99 -5.09 -8.18 10.57
N LEU A 100 -5.67 -7.03 10.92
CA LEU A 100 -6.51 -6.25 10.02
C LEU A 100 -5.75 -5.88 8.75
N THR A 101 -4.54 -5.36 8.90
CA THR A 101 -3.66 -4.98 7.80
C THR A 101 -3.35 -6.17 6.89
N TYR A 102 -3.02 -7.33 7.49
CA TYR A 102 -2.75 -8.56 6.76
C TYR A 102 -3.98 -9.03 5.98
N LEU A 103 -5.17 -9.05 6.59
CA LEU A 103 -6.40 -9.47 5.94
C LEU A 103 -6.78 -8.57 4.77
N LEU A 104 -6.57 -7.26 4.88
CA LEU A 104 -6.84 -6.33 3.78
C LEU A 104 -5.98 -6.61 2.53
N CYS A 105 -4.84 -7.29 2.64
CA CYS A 105 -4.01 -7.68 1.49
C CYS A 105 -4.64 -8.80 0.64
N PHE A 106 -5.68 -9.49 1.12
CA PHE A 106 -6.39 -10.56 0.41
C PHE A 106 -7.70 -10.10 -0.23
N THR A 107 -7.98 -8.80 -0.21
CA THR A 107 -9.28 -8.26 -0.61
C THR A 107 -9.31 -7.69 -2.03
N ASP A 108 -8.24 -7.87 -2.81
CA ASP A 108 -8.20 -7.37 -4.19
C ASP A 108 -9.10 -8.26 -5.08
N PRO A 109 -10.13 -7.69 -5.74
CA PRO A 109 -11.06 -8.47 -6.56
C PRO A 109 -10.44 -9.04 -7.84
N ARG A 110 -9.22 -8.63 -8.22
CA ARG A 110 -8.59 -9.00 -9.50
C ARG A 110 -7.62 -10.16 -9.38
N SER A 111 -7.17 -10.44 -8.17
CA SER A 111 -6.16 -11.46 -7.89
C SER A 111 -6.64 -12.35 -6.76
N SER A 112 -6.55 -13.66 -6.96
CA SER A 112 -6.74 -14.64 -5.89
C SER A 112 -5.52 -14.78 -4.98
N ALA A 113 -4.39 -14.18 -5.38
CA ALA A 113 -3.17 -14.11 -4.59
C ALA A 113 -3.12 -12.84 -3.74
N SER A 114 -2.51 -12.95 -2.56
CA SER A 114 -2.29 -11.83 -1.66
C SER A 114 -1.28 -10.82 -2.21
N GLU A 115 -1.52 -9.55 -1.91
CA GLU A 115 -0.66 -8.45 -2.32
C GLU A 115 0.32 -8.02 -1.21
N ALA A 116 1.38 -7.29 -1.59
CA ALA A 116 2.40 -6.80 -0.66
C ALA A 116 1.90 -5.66 0.25
N ILE A 117 0.79 -5.01 -0.09
CA ILE A 117 0.17 -3.90 0.63
C ILE A 117 -1.34 -4.12 0.67
N PRO A 118 -2.09 -3.45 1.56
CA PRO A 118 -3.53 -3.57 1.61
C PRO A 118 -4.15 -3.17 0.28
N SER A 119 -5.17 -3.90 -0.17
CA SER A 119 -5.77 -3.68 -1.49
C SER A 119 -6.29 -2.26 -1.64
N VAL A 120 -6.80 -1.64 -0.57
CA VAL A 120 -7.24 -0.24 -0.56
C VAL A 120 -6.12 0.75 -0.94
N VAL A 121 -4.89 0.50 -0.51
CA VAL A 121 -3.72 1.34 -0.84
C VAL A 121 -3.34 1.14 -2.30
N HIS A 122 -3.32 -0.12 -2.75
CA HIS A 122 -3.01 -0.45 -4.14
C HIS A 122 -4.05 0.12 -5.12
N GLN A 123 -5.34 0.14 -4.75
CA GLN A 123 -6.35 0.79 -5.58
C GLN A 123 -6.22 2.31 -5.60
N ALA A 124 -5.84 2.94 -4.48
CA ALA A 124 -5.56 4.37 -4.47
C ALA A 124 -4.39 4.71 -5.41
N ASP A 125 -3.32 3.90 -5.41
CA ASP A 125 -2.18 4.06 -6.33
C ASP A 125 -2.63 3.94 -7.80
N LYS A 126 -3.51 2.98 -8.12
CA LYS A 126 -4.04 2.83 -9.48
C LYS A 126 -4.97 3.96 -9.90
N ALA A 127 -5.83 4.44 -9.00
CA ALA A 127 -6.67 5.60 -9.26
C ALA A 127 -5.83 6.84 -9.56
N ALA A 128 -4.75 7.07 -8.78
CA ALA A 128 -3.80 8.16 -9.02
C ALA A 128 -3.05 7.99 -10.36
N PHE A 129 -2.65 6.78 -10.71
CA PHE A 129 -2.02 6.47 -12.00
C PHE A 129 -2.96 6.78 -13.17
N ASN A 130 -4.22 6.37 -13.08
CA ASN A 130 -5.22 6.63 -14.13
C ASN A 130 -5.58 8.11 -14.22
N ALA A 131 -5.71 8.80 -13.09
CA ALA A 131 -5.91 10.25 -13.05
C ALA A 131 -4.78 10.99 -13.78
N ARG A 132 -3.53 10.55 -13.57
CA ARG A 132 -2.37 11.06 -14.30
C ARG A 132 -2.53 10.81 -15.80
N ASP A 133 -2.90 9.61 -16.21
CA ASP A 133 -3.04 9.27 -17.63
C ASP A 133 -4.18 10.06 -18.32
N LEU A 134 -5.30 10.32 -17.62
CA LEU A 134 -6.36 11.20 -18.11
C LEU A 134 -5.85 12.62 -18.32
N TYR A 135 -5.15 13.18 -17.34
CA TYR A 135 -4.59 14.52 -17.41
C TYR A 135 -3.62 14.72 -18.58
N PHE A 136 -2.87 13.69 -18.98
CA PHE A 136 -1.94 13.78 -20.11
C PHE A 136 -2.52 13.34 -21.45
N ASN A 137 -3.71 12.77 -21.51
CA ASN A 137 -4.34 12.32 -22.76
C ASN A 137 -5.28 13.36 -23.39
N ASP A 138 -5.48 14.52 -22.76
CA ASP A 138 -6.14 15.65 -23.43
C ASP A 138 -5.36 16.05 -24.69
N GLU A 139 -6.11 16.30 -25.78
CA GLU A 139 -5.60 16.48 -27.14
C GLU A 139 -4.52 17.58 -27.25
N ASP A 140 -4.46 18.51 -26.29
CA ASP A 140 -3.43 19.56 -26.19
C ASP A 140 -2.02 19.00 -25.94
N SER A 141 -1.89 17.85 -25.27
CA SER A 141 -0.58 17.26 -24.95
C SER A 141 0.12 16.66 -26.16
N SER A 142 -0.62 16.34 -27.24
CA SER A 142 -0.07 15.81 -28.49
C SER A 142 0.86 16.81 -29.19
N THR A 143 0.71 18.10 -28.86
CA THR A 143 1.54 19.21 -29.35
C THR A 143 2.69 19.56 -28.41
N MET A 144 2.69 19.07 -27.16
CA MET A 144 3.71 19.38 -26.16
C MET A 144 5.00 18.59 -26.40
N ASN A 145 6.13 19.29 -26.39
CA ASN A 145 7.42 18.65 -26.50
C ASN A 145 7.78 17.89 -25.21
N ALA A 146 8.77 16.98 -25.29
CA ALA A 146 9.18 16.15 -24.15
C ALA A 146 9.65 16.95 -22.93
N HIS A 147 10.18 18.17 -23.14
CA HIS A 147 10.64 19.05 -22.07
C HIS A 147 9.48 19.71 -21.31
N GLU A 148 8.43 20.13 -22.00
CA GLU A 148 7.22 20.68 -21.41
C GLU A 148 6.44 19.63 -20.63
N ARG A 149 6.33 18.40 -21.16
CA ARG A 149 5.77 17.26 -20.43
C ARG A 149 6.54 16.95 -19.15
N TYR A 150 7.87 17.04 -19.17
CA TYR A 150 8.70 16.82 -17.99
C TYR A 150 8.53 17.94 -16.94
N ARG A 151 8.39 19.20 -17.38
CA ARG A 151 8.17 20.35 -16.49
C ARG A 151 6.83 20.27 -15.77
N THR A 152 5.74 19.91 -16.46
CA THR A 152 4.40 19.75 -15.83
C THR A 152 4.35 18.55 -14.87
N LEU A 153 5.10 17.47 -15.14
CA LEU A 153 5.17 16.28 -14.28
C LEU A 153 5.88 16.53 -12.93
N TYR A 154 6.96 17.30 -12.92
CA TYR A 154 7.85 17.40 -11.75
C TYR A 154 7.83 18.76 -11.05
N ASN A 155 7.28 19.82 -11.66
CA ASN A 155 7.12 21.16 -11.07
C ASN A 155 5.78 21.80 -11.48
N PRO A 156 4.63 21.21 -11.15
CA PRO A 156 3.35 21.86 -11.39
C PRO A 156 3.20 23.08 -10.47
N THR A 157 2.74 24.22 -11.00
CA THR A 157 2.27 25.32 -10.15
C THR A 157 0.83 25.04 -9.75
N ALA A 158 0.44 25.34 -8.51
CA ALA A 158 -0.89 25.01 -7.98
C ALA A 158 -2.05 25.69 -8.74
N ASN A 159 -1.77 26.72 -9.55
CA ASN A 159 -2.77 27.48 -10.30
C ASN A 159 -3.03 26.91 -11.70
N ASP A 160 -2.24 25.95 -12.19
CA ASP A 160 -2.38 25.37 -13.53
C ASP A 160 -3.16 24.04 -13.52
N PHE A 161 -3.61 23.56 -12.37
CA PHE A 161 -4.30 22.28 -12.24
C PHE A 161 -5.80 22.44 -12.54
N ASP A 162 -6.22 21.96 -13.70
CA ASP A 162 -7.64 21.82 -14.01
C ASP A 162 -8.20 20.53 -13.39
N TYR A 163 -9.01 20.72 -12.34
CA TYR A 163 -9.66 19.63 -11.62
C TYR A 163 -10.86 19.05 -12.38
N GLU A 164 -11.39 19.73 -13.41
CA GLU A 164 -12.50 19.22 -14.22
C GLU A 164 -12.07 18.00 -15.05
N ILE A 165 -10.83 17.99 -15.55
CA ILE A 165 -10.24 16.88 -16.31
C ILE A 165 -10.16 15.59 -15.47
N LEU A 166 -10.03 15.73 -14.14
CA LEU A 166 -10.00 14.60 -13.21
C LEU A 166 -11.40 14.08 -12.86
N GLN A 167 -12.47 14.80 -13.21
CA GLN A 167 -13.82 14.35 -12.94
C GLN A 167 -14.25 13.27 -13.93
N VAL A 168 -14.41 12.05 -13.41
CA VAL A 168 -15.02 10.96 -14.18
C VAL A 168 -16.51 11.22 -14.36
N HIS A 169 -17.05 10.86 -15.52
CA HIS A 169 -18.46 10.93 -15.86
C HIS A 169 -19.36 10.38 -14.72
N GLU A 170 -20.53 11.00 -14.47
CA GLU A 170 -21.45 10.67 -13.37
C GLU A 170 -21.76 9.16 -13.23
N ASN A 171 -22.02 8.49 -14.36
CA ASN A 171 -22.29 7.03 -14.43
C ASN A 171 -21.17 6.14 -13.87
N LEU A 172 -19.98 6.70 -13.64
CA LEU A 172 -18.76 6.02 -13.24
C LEU A 172 -18.29 6.42 -11.83
N LYS A 173 -18.79 7.52 -11.24
CA LYS A 173 -18.31 8.05 -9.95
C LYS A 173 -18.37 7.06 -8.79
N ASN A 174 -19.34 6.15 -8.79
CA ASN A 174 -19.54 5.15 -7.73
C ASN A 174 -19.21 3.72 -8.19
N LYS A 175 -18.47 3.58 -9.30
CA LYS A 175 -18.07 2.28 -9.84
C LYS A 175 -16.59 2.07 -9.67
N PHE A 176 -16.21 0.81 -9.50
CA PHE A 176 -14.83 0.41 -9.52
C PHE A 176 -14.36 0.30 -10.99
N VAL A 177 -14.00 1.43 -11.59
CA VAL A 177 -13.67 1.53 -13.03
C VAL A 177 -12.20 1.29 -13.32
N PHE A 178 -11.38 1.16 -12.27
CA PHE A 178 -9.91 1.08 -12.35
C PHE A 178 -9.39 -0.35 -12.12
N GLY A 179 -10.19 -1.34 -12.52
CA GLY A 179 -9.91 -2.76 -12.42
C GLY A 179 -8.80 -3.22 -13.35
#